data_AF-A0A383ZQT2-F1
#
_entry.id   AF-A0A383ZQT2-F1
#
_cell.length_a   1.000
_cell.length_b   1.000
_cell.length_c   1.000
_cell.angle_alpha   90.00
_cell.angle_beta   90.00
_cell.angle_gamma   90.00
#
_symmetry.space_group_name_H-M   'P 1'
#
loop_
_entity.id
_entity.type
_entity.pdbx_description
1 polymer ?
#
loop_
_entity_poly.entity_id
_entity_poly.type
_entity_poly.pdbx_seq_one_letter_code
_entity_poly.pdbx_strand_id
1 'polypeptide(L)'
;MQEGFKKANEQIERVYSKNSSASSLIITLTTGPLLPTTLRETKSEADKARDMGAKVYCLGVKDYKKDQLHDIVERKDQMYGIDEFKSLEKLVTSLVENSCMEVMAGDTYFLCLGGKSQSHISIQKCVSVC
;
A
#
# COMPACT_ATOMS: atom_id res chain seq x y z
N MET A 1 1.12 10.61 -0.46
CA MET A 1 1.44 9.26 0.04
C MET A 1 1.15 9.18 1.53
N GLN A 2 1.71 10.08 2.33
CA GLN A 2 1.44 10.29 3.76
C GLN A 2 -0.05 10.27 4.14
N GLU A 3 -0.91 10.98 3.42
CA GLU A 3 -2.36 10.99 3.71
C GLU A 3 -3.03 9.62 3.51
N GLY A 4 -2.49 8.81 2.59
CA GLY A 4 -2.93 7.43 2.39
C GLY A 4 -2.57 6.56 3.59
N PHE A 5 -1.35 6.69 4.11
CA PHE A 5 -0.94 5.98 5.33
C PHE A 5 -1.75 6.43 6.54
N LYS A 6 -2.01 7.72 6.73
CA LYS A 6 -2.85 8.21 7.85
C LYS A 6 -4.21 7.51 7.85
N LYS A 7 -4.89 7.47 6.69
CA LYS A 7 -6.19 6.81 6.55
C LYS A 7 -6.13 5.29 6.68
N ALA A 8 -5.02 4.66 6.28
CA ALA A 8 -4.80 3.24 6.50
C ALA A 8 -4.60 2.94 7.98
N ASN A 9 -3.79 3.75 8.68
CA ASN A 9 -3.56 3.66 10.12
C ASN A 9 -4.86 3.77 10.91
N GLU A 10 -5.73 4.73 10.57
CA GLU A 10 -7.06 4.86 11.19
C GLU A 10 -7.93 3.61 11.04
N GLN A 11 -7.78 2.87 9.93
CA GLN A 11 -8.52 1.62 9.72
C GLN A 11 -7.90 0.44 10.45
N ILE A 12 -6.57 0.33 10.38
CA ILE A 12 -5.80 -0.71 11.07
C ILE A 12 -6.03 -0.58 12.57
N GLU A 13 -6.00 0.63 13.12
CA GLU A 13 -6.22 0.89 14.54
C GLU A 13 -7.60 0.40 15.02
N ARG A 14 -8.66 0.59 14.22
CA ARG A 14 -10.02 0.11 14.55
C ARG A 14 -10.10 -1.41 14.63
N VAL A 15 -9.33 -2.12 13.79
CA VAL A 15 -9.27 -3.58 13.78
C VAL A 15 -8.36 -4.06 14.92
N TYR A 16 -7.16 -3.49 15.01
CA TYR A 16 -6.14 -3.81 16.01
C TYR A 16 -6.66 -3.65 17.45
N SER A 17 -7.42 -2.59 17.73
CA SER A 17 -8.01 -2.34 19.06
C SER A 17 -9.00 -3.42 19.49
N LYS A 18 -9.62 -4.13 18.53
CA LYS A 18 -10.56 -5.22 18.81
C LYS A 18 -9.89 -6.58 18.77
N ASN A 19 -8.89 -6.73 17.90
CA ASN A 19 -8.14 -7.96 17.70
C ASN A 19 -6.68 -7.61 17.37
N SER A 20 -5.81 -7.65 18.37
CA SER A 20 -4.39 -7.32 18.22
C SER A 20 -3.59 -8.35 17.43
N SER A 21 -4.17 -9.53 17.13
CA SER A 21 -3.55 -10.54 16.25
C SER A 21 -4.01 -10.43 14.79
N ALA A 22 -4.85 -9.45 14.45
CA ALA A 22 -5.27 -9.23 13.06
C ALA A 22 -4.08 -8.83 12.20
N SER A 23 -3.88 -9.53 11.08
CA SER A 23 -2.84 -9.19 10.11
C SER A 23 -3.30 -8.05 9.21
N SER A 24 -2.41 -7.09 8.93
CA SER A 24 -2.68 -5.95 8.05
C SER A 24 -1.59 -5.81 7.00
N LEU A 25 -1.96 -5.37 5.79
CA LEU A 25 -1.06 -5.19 4.66
C LEU A 25 -1.32 -3.82 4.02
N ILE A 26 -0.25 -3.03 3.87
CA ILE A 26 -0.27 -1.77 3.11
C ILE A 26 0.59 -1.95 1.87
N ILE A 27 -0.01 -1.77 0.70
CA ILE A 27 0.72 -1.70 -0.58
C ILE A 27 0.60 -0.28 -1.11
N THR A 28 1.73 0.38 -1.34
CA THR A 28 1.75 1.76 -1.83
C THR A 28 2.22 1.81 -3.27
N LEU A 29 1.71 2.78 -4.03
CA LEU A 29 2.11 3.01 -5.42
C LEU A 29 2.50 4.48 -5.61
N THR A 30 3.73 4.74 -6.04
CA THR A 30 4.21 6.08 -6.42
C THR A 30 4.66 6.13 -7.87
N THR A 31 4.42 7.27 -8.50
CA THR A 31 4.86 7.59 -9.86
C THR A 31 5.65 8.90 -9.76
N GLY A 32 6.96 8.80 -9.58
CA GLY A 32 7.81 9.97 -9.35
C GLY A 32 8.39 10.08 -7.92
N PRO A 33 9.32 11.03 -7.71
CA PRO A 33 9.96 11.28 -6.43
C PRO A 33 9.00 11.95 -5.43
N LEU A 34 9.19 11.65 -4.15
CA LEU A 34 8.50 12.30 -3.05
C LEU A 34 9.22 13.60 -2.66
N LEU A 35 8.46 14.62 -2.28
CA LEU A 35 9.01 15.80 -1.61
C LEU A 35 9.64 15.40 -0.26
N PRO A 36 10.70 16.08 0.21
CA PRO A 36 11.36 15.72 1.47
C PRO A 36 10.43 15.70 2.69
N THR A 37 9.49 16.65 2.77
CA THR A 37 8.46 16.70 3.81
C THR A 37 7.52 15.50 3.73
N THR A 38 7.01 15.20 2.54
CA THR A 38 6.18 14.03 2.26
C THR A 38 6.86 12.72 2.62
N LEU A 39 8.16 12.58 2.29
CA LEU A 39 8.94 11.39 2.65
C LEU A 39 9.02 11.20 4.17
N ARG A 40 9.38 12.27 4.90
CA ARG A 40 9.48 12.23 6.35
C ARG A 40 8.16 11.86 7.01
N GLU A 41 7.06 12.47 6.58
CA GLU A 41 5.72 12.17 7.09
C GLU A 41 5.30 10.75 6.74
N THR A 42 5.53 10.32 5.49
CA THR A 42 5.21 8.96 5.05
C THR A 42 5.98 7.91 5.88
N LYS A 43 7.26 8.15 6.16
CA LYS A 43 8.07 7.27 7.00
C LYS A 43 7.48 7.14 8.41
N SER A 44 7.14 8.27 9.04
CA SER A 44 6.52 8.26 10.37
C SER A 44 5.18 7.52 10.40
N GLU A 45 4.37 7.66 9.36
CA GLU A 45 3.09 6.95 9.30
C GLU A 45 3.26 5.46 8.96
N ALA A 46 4.29 5.09 8.19
CA ALA A 46 4.63 3.70 7.94
C ALA A 46 5.16 3.00 9.21
N ASP A 47 5.91 3.72 10.04
CA ASP A 47 6.35 3.22 11.37
C ASP A 47 5.14 2.91 12.25
N LYS A 48 4.16 3.83 12.35
CA LYS A 48 2.91 3.57 13.10
C LYS A 48 2.15 2.35 12.60
N ALA A 49 2.09 2.15 11.28
CA ALA A 49 1.45 0.97 10.70
C ALA A 49 2.14 -0.32 11.17
N ARG A 50 3.48 -0.34 11.17
CA ARG A 50 4.29 -1.48 11.62
C ARG A 50 4.17 -1.73 13.10
N ASP A 51 4.05 -0.68 13.92
CA ASP A 51 3.81 -0.81 15.36
C ASP A 51 2.48 -1.53 15.66
N MET A 52 1.51 -1.45 14.75
CA MET A 52 0.25 -2.21 14.78
C MET A 52 0.33 -3.56 14.05
N GLY A 53 1.52 -4.03 13.70
CA GLY A 53 1.74 -5.33 13.04
C GLY A 53 1.51 -5.34 11.53
N ALA A 54 1.31 -4.18 10.89
CA ALA A 54 1.09 -4.14 9.45
C ALA A 54 2.39 -4.35 8.63
N LYS A 55 2.29 -5.14 7.57
CA LYS A 55 3.37 -5.27 6.57
C LYS A 55 3.24 -4.15 5.54
N VAL A 56 4.34 -3.47 5.22
CA VAL A 56 4.35 -2.35 4.28
C VAL A 56 5.17 -2.69 3.04
N TYR A 57 4.57 -2.54 1.86
CA TYR A 57 5.20 -2.72 0.56
C TYR A 57 5.12 -1.44 -0.26
N CYS A 58 6.19 -1.14 -1.01
CA CYS A 58 6.27 0.03 -1.86
C CYS A 58 6.49 -0.34 -3.32
N LEU A 59 5.60 0.16 -4.19
CA LEU A 59 5.67 -0.01 -5.63
C LEU A 59 6.02 1.35 -6.25
N GLY A 60 7.14 1.39 -6.96
CA GLY A 60 7.58 2.57 -7.70
C GLY A 60 7.40 2.35 -9.19
N VAL A 61 6.72 3.26 -9.89
CA VAL A 61 6.55 3.20 -11.34
C VAL A 61 7.36 4.31 -12.01
N LYS A 62 8.18 3.94 -13.00
CA LYS A 62 9.03 4.84 -13.80
C LYS A 62 9.95 5.72 -12.95
N ASP A 63 9.58 6.98 -12.70
CA ASP A 63 10.45 8.05 -12.20
C ASP A 63 10.58 8.12 -10.67
N TYR A 64 10.34 7.02 -9.96
CA TYR A 64 10.48 7.00 -8.50
C TYR A 64 11.96 7.03 -8.07
N LYS A 65 12.23 7.54 -6.87
CA LYS A 65 13.56 7.44 -6.26
C LYS A 65 13.64 6.23 -5.34
N LYS A 66 14.50 5.28 -5.70
CA LYS A 66 14.70 4.03 -4.97
C LYS A 66 15.03 4.25 -3.49
N ASP A 67 15.94 5.17 -3.19
CA ASP A 67 16.35 5.46 -1.81
C ASP A 67 15.19 5.96 -0.94
N GLN A 68 14.27 6.74 -1.53
CA GLN A 68 13.09 7.23 -0.82
C GLN A 68 12.13 6.10 -0.46
N LEU A 69 11.97 5.11 -1.34
CA LEU A 69 11.14 3.95 -1.04
C LEU A 69 11.81 3.03 -0.02
N HIS A 70 13.14 2.86 -0.10
CA HIS A 70 13.92 2.14 0.89
C HIS A 70 13.80 2.74 2.29
N ASP A 71 13.67 4.07 2.40
CA ASP A 71 13.47 4.74 3.69
C ASP A 71 12.08 4.51 4.30
N ILE A 72 11.11 4.07 3.50
CA ILE A 72 9.72 3.82 3.92
C ILE A 72 9.50 2.36 4.30
N VAL A 73 10.10 1.42 3.56
CA VAL A 73 10.01 -0.02 3.85
C VAL A 73 11.03 -0.46 4.89
N GLU A 74 10.75 -1.56 5.59
CA GLU A 74 11.68 -2.10 6.59
C GLU A 74 12.82 -2.88 5.92
N ARG A 75 12.49 -3.64 4.86
CA ARG A 75 13.44 -4.46 4.12
C ARG A 75 13.41 -4.17 2.64
N LYS A 76 14.55 -4.31 1.99
CA LYS A 76 14.74 -3.98 0.55
C LYS A 76 13.91 -4.88 -0.39
N ASP A 77 13.55 -6.10 0.04
CA ASP A 77 12.68 -7.03 -0.69
C ASP A 77 11.20 -6.62 -0.69
N GLN A 78 10.82 -5.63 0.12
CA GLN A 78 9.46 -5.09 0.17
C GLN A 78 9.23 -3.95 -0.82
N MET A 79 10.23 -3.65 -1.67
CA MET A 79 10.13 -2.64 -2.72
C MET A 79 10.18 -3.28 -4.10
N TYR A 80 9.24 -2.89 -4.97
CA TYR A 80 9.24 -3.29 -6.37
C TYR A 80 9.28 -2.08 -7.29
N GLY A 81 10.29 -2.09 -8.18
CA GLY A 81 10.35 -1.17 -9.31
C GLY A 81 9.57 -1.73 -10.48
N ILE A 82 8.75 -0.88 -11.10
CA ILE A 82 7.88 -1.25 -12.20
C ILE A 82 8.14 -0.28 -13.36
N ASP A 83 8.65 -0.78 -14.47
CA ASP A 83 8.93 0.05 -15.65
C ASP A 83 7.63 0.44 -16.39
N GLU A 84 6.62 -0.44 -16.39
CA GLU A 84 5.34 -0.25 -17.06
C GLU A 84 4.14 -0.70 -16.23
N PHE A 85 3.05 0.07 -16.25
CA PHE A 85 1.81 -0.22 -15.51
C PHE A 85 1.19 -1.60 -15.83
N LYS A 86 1.44 -2.18 -17.01
CA LYS A 86 1.00 -3.56 -17.34
C LYS A 86 1.64 -4.62 -16.43
N SER A 87 2.82 -4.36 -15.90
CA SER A 87 3.50 -5.25 -14.96
C SER A 87 2.95 -5.09 -13.53
N LEU A 88 2.29 -3.96 -13.23
CA LEU A 88 1.61 -3.76 -11.95
C LEU A 88 0.38 -4.67 -11.83
N GLU A 89 -0.38 -4.85 -12.92
CA GLU A 89 -1.52 -5.78 -12.93
C GLU A 89 -1.06 -7.19 -12.57
N LYS A 90 0.01 -7.69 -13.19
CA LYS A 90 0.59 -9.01 -12.85
C LYS A 90 1.09 -9.09 -11.40
N LEU A 91 1.69 -8.03 -10.87
CA LEU A 91 2.19 -8.00 -9.50
C LEU A 91 1.05 -7.96 -8.48
N VAL A 92 0.00 -7.16 -8.74
CA VAL A 92 -1.19 -7.11 -7.90
C VAL A 92 -1.94 -8.45 -7.97
N THR A 93 -2.12 -9.02 -9.16
CA THR A 93 -2.69 -10.37 -9.32
C THR A 93 -1.90 -11.41 -8.55
N SER A 94 -0.57 -11.42 -8.63
CA SER A 94 0.25 -12.37 -7.88
C SER A 94 0.22 -12.14 -6.36
N LEU A 95 0.18 -10.88 -5.90
CA LEU A 95 0.03 -10.56 -4.48
C LEU A 95 -1.33 -11.01 -3.94
N VAL A 96 -2.40 -10.79 -4.70
CA VAL A 96 -3.77 -11.17 -4.34
C VAL A 96 -3.96 -12.69 -4.40
N GLU A 97 -3.45 -13.35 -5.44
CA GLU A 97 -3.48 -14.82 -5.55
C GLU A 97 -2.72 -15.48 -4.39
N ASN A 98 -1.55 -14.93 -4.03
CA ASN A 98 -0.76 -15.45 -2.92
C ASN A 98 -1.33 -15.10 -1.55
N SER A 99 -2.07 -13.99 -1.39
CA SER A 99 -2.75 -13.66 -0.13
C SER A 99 -4.05 -14.43 0.06
N CYS A 100 -4.78 -14.75 -1.02
CA CYS A 100 -6.04 -15.50 -0.96
C CYS A 100 -5.86 -17.02 -0.80
N MET A 101 -4.65 -17.55 -0.94
CA MET A 101 -4.40 -18.98 -0.67
C MET A 101 -4.33 -19.33 0.82
N GLU A 102 -4.24 -18.35 1.72
CA GLU A 102 -4.36 -18.55 3.18
C GLU A 102 -5.69 -18.07 3.79
N VAL A 103 -6.56 -17.40 3.02
CA VAL A 103 -7.84 -16.87 3.53
C VAL A 103 -9.02 -17.47 2.75
N MET A 104 -9.60 -18.51 3.34
CA MET A 104 -10.86 -19.11 2.90
C MET A 104 -11.99 -18.08 2.92
N ALA A 105 -12.67 -17.94 1.78
CA ALA A 105 -14.05 -17.51 1.58
C ALA A 105 -14.65 -16.57 2.66
N GLY A 106 -14.43 -15.26 2.50
CA GLY A 106 -15.16 -14.24 3.26
C GLY A 106 -14.90 -12.86 2.66
N ASP A 107 -15.97 -12.21 2.24
CA ASP A 107 -16.09 -10.85 1.67
C ASP A 107 -14.82 -9.99 1.68
N THR A 108 -14.12 -9.93 0.55
CA THR A 108 -12.99 -9.03 0.33
C THR A 108 -13.49 -7.61 0.06
N TYR A 109 -13.05 -6.63 0.85
CA TYR A 109 -13.44 -5.24 0.69
C TYR A 109 -12.35 -4.41 0.00
N PHE A 110 -12.73 -3.69 -1.04
CA PHE A 110 -11.86 -2.73 -1.76
C PHE A 110 -12.13 -1.31 -1.27
N LEU A 111 -11.14 -0.63 -0.67
CA LEU A 111 -11.27 0.79 -0.33
C LEU A 111 -10.54 1.67 -1.35
N CYS A 112 -11.32 2.31 -2.22
CA CYS A 112 -10.85 3.28 -3.20
C CYS A 112 -10.90 4.70 -2.62
N LEU A 113 -9.76 5.38 -2.54
CA LEU A 113 -9.71 6.81 -2.22
C LEU A 113 -9.25 7.61 -3.45
N GLY A 114 -10.21 8.25 -4.14
CA GLY A 114 -9.95 9.15 -5.27
C GLY A 114 -11.09 10.14 -5.52
N GLY A 115 -10.75 11.42 -5.63
CA GLY A 115 -11.65 12.54 -5.88
C GLY A 115 -12.40 12.49 -7.22
N LYS A 116 -13.40 13.37 -7.35
CA LYS A 116 -14.53 13.32 -8.28
C LYS A 116 -14.19 13.34 -9.79
N SER A 117 -15.03 12.58 -10.50
CA SER A 117 -15.62 12.80 -11.85
C SER A 117 -15.03 12.12 -13.10
N GLN A 118 -15.80 11.09 -13.53
CA GLN A 118 -16.43 10.84 -14.85
C GLN A 118 -15.61 10.47 -16.10
N SER A 119 -15.96 9.27 -16.61
CA SER A 119 -15.95 8.82 -18.01
C SER A 119 -14.65 8.92 -18.79
N HIS A 120 -13.64 8.19 -18.36
CA HIS A 120 -12.64 7.47 -19.16
C HIS A 120 -11.93 6.57 -18.16
N ILE A 121 -11.53 5.35 -18.54
CA ILE A 121 -10.98 4.34 -17.62
C ILE A 121 -9.91 4.97 -16.70
N SER A 122 -10.31 5.28 -15.48
CA SER A 122 -9.42 5.71 -14.41
C SER A 122 -8.84 4.42 -13.86
N ILE A 123 -7.57 4.17 -14.14
CA ILE A 123 -6.81 3.11 -13.47
C ILE A 123 -6.75 3.51 -11.99
N GLN A 124 -7.75 3.09 -11.24
CA GLN A 124 -7.88 3.36 -9.81
C GLN A 124 -6.97 2.39 -9.05
N LYS A 125 -6.23 2.94 -8.08
CA LYS A 125 -5.42 2.18 -7.13
C LYS A 125 -6.37 1.40 -6.21
N CYS A 126 -6.52 0.11 -6.47
CA CYS A 126 -7.18 -0.83 -5.56
C CYS A 126 -6.11 -1.58 -4.77
N VAL A 127 -6.24 -1.60 -3.45
CA VAL A 127 -5.51 -2.51 -2.57
C VAL A 127 -6.55 -3.48 -2.01
N SER A 128 -6.30 -4.78 -2.18
CA SER A 128 -7.07 -5.85 -1.55
C SER A 128 -6.60 -6.00 -0.11
N VAL A 129 -7.52 -6.00 0.84
CA VAL A 129 -7.27 -6.42 2.22
C VAL A 129 -8.20 -7.60 2.47
N CYS A 130 -7.61 -8.77 2.69
CA CYS A 130 -8.32 -9.94 3.22
C CYS A 130 -8.72 -9.67 4.68
#